data_AF-A0A5S3W6U1-F1
#
_entry.id   AF-A0A5S3W6U1-F1
#
_cell.length_a   1.000
_cell.length_b   1.000
_cell.length_c   1.000
_cell.angle_alpha   90.00
_cell.angle_beta   90.00
_cell.angle_gamma   90.00
#
_symmetry.space_group_name_H-M   'P 1'
#
loop_
_entity.id
_entity.type
_entity.pdbx_description
1 polymer ?
#
loop_
_entity_poly.entity_id
_entity_poly.type
_entity_poly.pdbx_seq_one_letter_code
_entity_poly.pdbx_strand_id
1 'polypeptide(L)'
;MIEHKQQLQASIIDKLIDDEPDFQDAPSRTEGITISELRKNVRRDIEALLNARIQWHTWPTQYTELATSCLSYGLPDFSSMSVSSHEGRALLCETVRKTILKFEPRFLEVEVFTDEEVPLNRVLNLRINALLYADPEPEFISFDSEVEPVNLGMKIIEASL
;
A
#
# COMPACT_ATOMS: atom_id res chain seq x y z
N MET A 1 -23.48 23.94 19.95
CA MET A 1 -22.08 23.47 19.87
C MET A 1 -21.79 23.32 18.40
N ILE A 2 -20.88 24.11 17.84
CA ILE A 2 -20.53 24.02 16.42
C ILE A 2 -19.50 22.90 16.31
N GLU A 3 -19.90 21.74 15.78
CA GLU A 3 -18.96 20.70 15.37
C GLU A 3 -18.09 21.31 14.25
N HIS A 4 -16.86 21.67 14.58
CA HIS A 4 -15.86 21.97 13.57
C HIS A 4 -15.58 20.64 12.86
N LYS A 5 -16.18 20.44 11.68
CA LYS A 5 -15.86 19.34 10.78
C LYS A 5 -14.36 19.44 10.47
N GLN A 6 -13.54 18.62 11.13
CA GLN A 6 -12.11 18.61 10.92
C GLN A 6 -11.88 18.16 9.48
N GLN A 7 -11.20 19.00 8.70
CA GLN A 7 -10.89 18.65 7.32
C GLN A 7 -9.77 17.61 7.30
N LEU A 8 -9.90 16.59 6.46
CA LEU A 8 -8.85 15.61 6.23
C LEU A 8 -7.55 16.33 5.87
N GLN A 9 -6.46 15.92 6.50
CA GLN A 9 -5.15 16.52 6.29
C GLN A 9 -4.29 15.59 5.45
N ALA A 10 -3.62 16.15 4.43
CA ALA A 10 -2.63 15.41 3.68
C ALA A 10 -1.44 15.01 4.56
N SER A 11 -0.76 13.92 4.20
CA SER A 11 0.48 13.54 4.88
C SER A 11 1.57 14.59 4.65
N ILE A 12 2.61 14.60 5.49
CA ILE A 12 3.75 15.50 5.28
C ILE A 12 4.38 15.26 3.90
N ILE A 13 4.46 14.01 3.46
CA ILE A 13 5.00 13.64 2.16
C ILE A 13 4.16 14.27 1.04
N ASP A 14 2.83 14.15 1.13
CA ASP A 14 1.92 14.74 0.13
C ASP A 14 1.98 16.26 0.09
N LYS A 15 2.24 16.92 1.22
CA LYS A 15 2.45 18.38 1.26
C LYS A 15 3.78 18.78 0.63
N LEU A 16 4.77 17.88 0.57
CA LEU A 16 6.09 18.17 0.03
C LEU A 16 6.26 17.74 -1.43
N ILE A 17 5.56 16.70 -1.87
CA ILE A 17 5.57 16.25 -3.27
C ILE A 17 5.01 17.36 -4.18
N ASP A 18 5.72 17.62 -5.26
CA ASP A 18 5.28 18.50 -6.33
C ASP A 18 5.06 17.67 -7.60
N ASP A 19 3.81 17.32 -7.87
CA ASP A 19 3.44 16.55 -9.07
C ASP A 19 3.42 17.44 -10.33
N GLU A 20 3.42 18.77 -10.19
CA GLU A 20 3.29 19.74 -11.28
C GLU A 20 4.42 20.79 -11.23
N PRO A 21 5.71 20.38 -11.30
CA PRO A 21 6.85 21.27 -11.08
C PRO A 21 6.99 22.40 -12.10
N ASP A 22 6.34 22.27 -13.27
CA ASP A 22 6.34 23.29 -14.32
C ASP A 22 5.35 24.44 -14.04
N PHE A 23 4.46 24.29 -13.05
CA PHE A 23 3.47 25.30 -12.67
C PHE A 23 3.92 26.08 -11.43
N GLN A 24 4.22 27.38 -11.62
CA GLN A 24 4.76 28.24 -10.56
C GLN A 24 3.73 28.68 -9.51
N ASP A 25 2.44 28.68 -9.87
CA ASP A 25 1.33 29.05 -8.99
C ASP A 25 0.63 27.79 -8.44
N ALA A 26 1.37 26.98 -7.69
CA ALA A 26 0.78 25.81 -7.04
C ALA A 26 -0.22 26.24 -5.95
N PRO A 27 -1.38 25.58 -5.83
CA PRO A 27 -2.35 25.88 -4.79
C PRO A 27 -1.76 25.70 -3.39
N SER A 28 -2.33 26.39 -2.40
CA SER A 28 -1.89 26.31 -1.00
C SER A 28 -1.98 24.87 -0.49
N ARG A 29 -0.83 24.23 -0.24
CA ARG A 29 -0.72 22.87 0.31
C ARG A 29 -1.11 22.74 1.79
N THR A 30 -1.68 23.81 2.35
CA THR A 30 -2.14 23.90 3.76
C THR A 30 -3.64 23.66 3.88
N GLU A 31 -4.36 23.66 2.76
CA GLU A 31 -5.79 23.36 2.72
C GLU A 31 -6.04 21.86 2.98
N GLY A 32 -7.21 21.53 3.51
CA GLY A 32 -7.61 20.13 3.69
C GLY A 32 -7.79 19.42 2.34
N ILE A 33 -7.67 18.10 2.35
CA ILE A 33 -7.87 17.26 1.16
C ILE A 33 -9.24 16.60 1.16
N THR A 34 -9.70 16.23 -0.02
CA THR A 34 -10.87 15.38 -0.22
C THR A 34 -10.54 13.92 0.09
N ILE A 35 -11.58 13.12 0.32
CA ILE A 35 -11.43 11.67 0.48
C ILE A 35 -10.86 11.00 -0.78
N SER A 36 -11.22 11.50 -1.97
CA SER A 36 -10.72 10.98 -3.24
C SER A 36 -9.21 11.22 -3.39
N GLU A 37 -8.72 12.40 -3.00
CA GLU A 37 -7.28 12.69 -2.97
C GLU A 37 -6.54 11.82 -1.95
N LEU A 38 -7.12 11.62 -0.76
CA LEU A 38 -6.54 10.72 0.24
C LEU A 38 -6.41 9.29 -0.31
N ARG A 39 -7.45 8.78 -0.98
CA ARG A 39 -7.45 7.46 -1.64
C ARG A 39 -6.36 7.38 -2.72
N LYS A 40 -6.20 8.43 -3.53
CA LYS A 40 -5.14 8.52 -4.56
C LYS A 40 -3.73 8.48 -3.94
N ASN A 41 -3.50 9.22 -2.86
CA ASN A 41 -2.19 9.28 -2.19
C ASN A 41 -1.84 7.92 -1.57
N VAL A 42 -2.79 7.32 -0.86
CA VAL A 42 -2.62 5.99 -0.27
C VAL A 42 -2.36 4.94 -1.36
N ARG A 43 -3.10 4.95 -2.48
CA ARG A 43 -2.86 4.04 -3.61
C ARG A 43 -1.42 4.15 -4.13
N ARG A 44 -0.91 5.37 -4.33
CA ARG A 44 0.47 5.64 -4.76
C ARG A 44 1.48 5.06 -3.75
N ASP A 45 1.24 5.28 -2.45
CA ASP A 45 2.15 4.85 -1.40
C ASP A 45 2.19 3.32 -1.26
N ILE A 46 1.04 2.65 -1.41
CA ILE A 46 0.96 1.18 -1.47
C ILE A 46 1.66 0.62 -2.70
N GLU A 47 1.48 1.24 -3.88
CA GLU A 47 2.20 0.84 -5.09
C GLU A 47 3.72 1.00 -4.92
N ALA A 48 4.17 2.11 -4.33
CA ALA A 48 5.59 2.33 -4.04
C ALA A 48 6.14 1.30 -3.04
N LEU A 49 5.41 1.03 -1.95
CA LEU A 49 5.79 0.06 -0.92
C LEU A 49 5.89 -1.35 -1.50
N LEU A 50 4.89 -1.78 -2.26
CA LEU A 50 4.83 -3.13 -2.82
C LEU A 50 5.78 -3.33 -4.00
N ASN A 51 6.35 -2.27 -4.57
CA ASN A 51 7.41 -2.35 -5.59
C ASN A 51 8.82 -2.12 -5.03
N ALA A 52 8.97 -1.56 -3.83
CA ALA A 52 10.25 -1.56 -3.13
C ALA A 52 10.61 -3.01 -2.74
N ARG A 53 11.71 -3.54 -3.28
CA ARG A 53 12.15 -4.93 -3.03
C ARG A 53 13.20 -4.97 -1.94
N ILE A 54 13.02 -5.85 -0.97
CA ILE A 54 14.02 -6.11 0.08
C ILE A 54 14.81 -7.35 -0.29
N GLN A 55 16.13 -7.22 -0.45
CA GLN A 55 17.02 -8.36 -0.72
C GLN A 55 17.68 -8.94 0.54
N TRP A 56 17.52 -8.30 1.70
CA TRP A 56 18.27 -8.57 2.92
C TRP A 56 17.29 -8.93 4.04
N HIS A 57 17.30 -10.18 4.50
CA HIS A 57 16.23 -10.69 5.38
C HIS A 57 16.68 -10.95 6.81
N THR A 58 17.96 -10.81 7.12
CA THR A 58 18.47 -11.19 8.45
C THR A 58 19.44 -10.15 8.99
N TRP A 59 19.11 -9.66 10.19
CA TRP A 59 19.98 -8.86 11.03
C TRP A 59 20.18 -9.62 12.34
N PRO A 60 21.32 -9.44 13.02
CA PRO A 60 21.51 -9.97 14.37
C PRO A 60 20.34 -9.58 15.30
N THR A 61 19.91 -10.50 16.16
CA THR A 61 18.68 -10.36 16.98
C THR A 61 18.70 -9.18 17.95
N GLN A 62 19.89 -8.65 18.27
CA GLN A 62 20.04 -7.45 19.08
C GLN A 62 19.58 -6.15 18.38
N TYR A 63 19.39 -6.15 17.06
CA TYR A 63 19.00 -4.97 16.29
C TYR A 63 17.52 -4.99 15.92
N THR A 64 16.65 -4.90 16.92
CA THR A 64 15.20 -5.04 16.76
C THR A 64 14.58 -3.88 15.98
N GLU A 65 15.12 -2.68 16.10
CA GLU A 65 14.62 -1.47 15.41
C GLU A 65 14.86 -1.51 13.90
N LEU A 66 15.84 -2.31 13.44
CA LEU A 66 16.10 -2.47 12.00
C LEU A 66 14.91 -3.09 11.28
N ALA A 67 14.14 -3.94 11.98
CA ALA A 67 12.94 -4.53 11.44
C ALA A 67 11.94 -3.47 11.00
N THR A 68 11.74 -2.37 11.74
CA THR A 68 10.76 -1.31 11.39
C THR A 68 11.38 -0.06 10.76
N SER A 69 12.68 -0.08 10.50
CA SER A 69 13.41 1.02 9.87
C SER A 69 13.20 1.10 8.35
N CYS A 70 13.64 2.21 7.74
CA CYS A 70 13.68 2.37 6.29
C CYS A 70 14.49 1.28 5.56
N LEU A 71 15.45 0.61 6.22
CA LEU A 71 16.20 -0.50 5.61
C LEU A 71 15.32 -1.72 5.33
N SER A 72 14.20 -1.83 6.02
CA SER A 72 13.23 -2.91 5.84
C SER A 72 11.96 -2.43 5.12
N TYR A 73 11.97 -1.23 4.51
CA TYR A 73 10.84 -0.73 3.73
C TYR A 73 10.75 -1.48 2.40
N GLY A 74 9.60 -2.09 2.15
CA GLY A 74 9.33 -2.83 0.92
C GLY A 74 8.77 -4.23 1.15
N LEU A 75 8.46 -4.89 0.05
CA LEU A 75 8.02 -6.27 0.03
C LEU A 75 9.25 -7.22 -0.04
N PRO A 76 9.34 -8.22 0.84
CA PRO A 76 10.30 -9.32 0.74
C PRO A 76 10.27 -9.99 -0.63
N ASP A 77 11.41 -10.53 -1.07
CA ASP A 77 11.46 -11.29 -2.32
C ASP A 77 10.54 -12.51 -2.27
N PHE A 78 9.63 -12.60 -3.24
CA PHE A 78 8.66 -13.68 -3.40
C PHE A 78 8.86 -14.44 -4.72
N SER A 79 9.93 -14.16 -5.47
CA SER A 79 10.24 -14.81 -6.75
C SER A 79 10.39 -16.34 -6.64
N SER A 80 10.84 -16.83 -5.49
CA SER A 80 10.95 -18.26 -5.20
C SER A 80 9.65 -18.90 -4.71
N MET A 81 8.60 -18.11 -4.45
CA MET A 81 7.32 -18.65 -3.99
C MET A 81 6.57 -19.28 -5.16
N SER A 82 6.04 -20.48 -4.94
CA SER A 82 5.18 -21.15 -5.92
C SER A 82 3.79 -20.50 -5.94
N VAL A 83 3.62 -19.37 -6.61
CA VAL A 83 2.31 -18.68 -6.72
C VAL A 83 1.23 -19.50 -7.45
N SER A 84 1.63 -20.59 -8.11
CA SER A 84 0.71 -21.59 -8.67
C SER A 84 0.09 -22.50 -7.61
N SER A 85 0.69 -22.64 -6.43
CA SER A 85 0.14 -23.43 -5.31
C SER A 85 -0.70 -22.56 -4.39
N HIS A 86 -1.71 -23.16 -3.77
CA HIS A 86 -2.55 -22.48 -2.78
C HIS A 86 -1.71 -21.96 -1.59
N GLU A 87 -0.76 -22.77 -1.11
CA GLU A 87 0.14 -22.41 -0.01
C GLU A 87 1.03 -21.21 -0.36
N GLY A 88 1.59 -21.17 -1.57
CA GLY A 88 2.40 -20.05 -2.03
C GLY A 88 1.60 -18.76 -2.17
N ARG A 89 0.36 -18.86 -2.68
CA ARG A 89 -0.59 -17.73 -2.73
C ARG A 89 -0.93 -17.21 -1.34
N ALA A 90 -1.27 -18.10 -0.40
CA ALA A 90 -1.59 -17.73 0.97
C ALA A 90 -0.39 -17.04 1.67
N LEU A 91 0.83 -17.56 1.46
CA LEU A 91 2.04 -16.95 1.98
C LEU A 91 2.29 -15.55 1.39
N LEU A 92 2.07 -15.36 0.09
CA LEU A 92 2.18 -14.05 -0.54
C LEU A 92 1.16 -13.06 0.03
N CYS A 93 -0.12 -13.44 0.13
CA CYS A 93 -1.17 -12.59 0.72
C CYS A 93 -0.80 -12.16 2.14
N GLU A 94 -0.34 -13.10 2.99
CA GLU A 94 0.07 -12.79 4.35
C GLU A 94 1.31 -11.89 4.41
N THR A 95 2.26 -12.07 3.49
CA THR A 95 3.46 -11.24 3.38
C THR A 95 3.11 -9.81 2.98
N VAL A 96 2.23 -9.64 1.98
CA VAL A 96 1.70 -8.34 1.56
C VAL A 96 0.95 -7.68 2.72
N ARG A 97 0.03 -8.39 3.38
CA ARG A 97 -0.73 -7.88 4.53
C ARG A 97 0.18 -7.35 5.64
N LYS A 98 1.18 -8.14 6.06
CA LYS A 98 2.14 -7.72 7.10
C LYS A 98 2.97 -6.52 6.67
N THR A 99 3.40 -6.48 5.41
CA THR A 99 4.20 -5.37 4.87
C THR A 99 3.41 -4.07 4.89
N ILE A 100 2.15 -4.12 4.45
CA ILE A 100 1.26 -2.97 4.45
C ILE A 100 1.02 -2.47 5.89
N LEU A 101 0.57 -3.35 6.81
CA LEU A 101 0.30 -2.96 8.19
C LEU A 101 1.51 -2.37 8.92
N LYS A 102 2.72 -2.72 8.48
CA LYS A 102 3.97 -2.26 9.07
C LYS A 102 4.39 -0.87 8.58
N PHE A 103 4.11 -0.53 7.32
CA PHE A 103 4.64 0.68 6.68
C PHE A 103 3.58 1.68 6.24
N GLU A 104 2.30 1.32 6.27
CA GLU A 104 1.18 2.23 6.00
C GLU A 104 0.34 2.44 7.29
N PRO A 105 0.75 3.36 8.18
CA PRO A 105 0.11 3.55 9.48
C PRO A 105 -1.31 4.14 9.38
N ARG A 106 -1.72 4.65 8.22
CA ARG A 106 -3.10 5.13 8.03
C ARG A 106 -4.10 3.98 7.96
N PHE A 107 -3.67 2.75 7.71
CA PHE A 107 -4.56 1.59 7.74
C PHE A 107 -4.70 1.03 9.15
N LEU A 108 -5.95 0.89 9.58
CA LEU A 108 -6.35 0.28 10.84
C LEU A 108 -6.42 -1.24 10.70
N GLU A 109 -6.97 -1.70 9.57
CA GLU A 109 -7.16 -3.12 9.25
C GLU A 109 -6.85 -3.35 7.77
N VAL A 110 -6.28 -4.51 7.45
CA VAL A 110 -5.93 -4.91 6.08
C VAL A 110 -6.16 -6.41 5.91
N GLU A 111 -6.88 -6.75 4.85
CA GLU A 111 -7.07 -8.11 4.38
C GLU A 111 -6.59 -8.22 2.93
N VAL A 112 -5.96 -9.34 2.59
CA VAL A 112 -5.42 -9.57 1.25
C VAL A 112 -5.87 -10.94 0.76
N PHE A 113 -6.46 -10.95 -0.42
CA PHE A 113 -7.03 -12.13 -1.06
C PHE A 113 -6.49 -12.28 -2.48
N THR A 114 -6.64 -13.48 -3.02
CA THR A 114 -6.36 -13.77 -4.42
C THR A 114 -7.30 -14.88 -4.88
N ASP A 115 -7.50 -15.00 -6.19
CA ASP A 115 -8.41 -16.00 -6.75
C ASP A 115 -7.93 -17.42 -6.40
N GLU A 116 -8.89 -18.31 -6.12
CA GLU A 116 -8.61 -19.71 -5.77
C GLU A 116 -7.95 -20.46 -6.93
N GLU A 117 -8.31 -20.11 -8.16
CA GLU A 117 -7.75 -20.65 -9.40
C GLU A 117 -7.06 -19.55 -10.21
N VAL A 118 -5.74 -19.66 -10.33
CA VAL A 118 -4.95 -18.83 -11.26
C VAL A 118 -4.57 -19.72 -12.44
N PRO A 119 -5.16 -19.52 -13.63
CA PRO A 119 -4.72 -20.22 -14.84
C PRO A 119 -3.23 -19.97 -15.08
N LEU A 120 -2.48 -20.99 -15.51
CA LEU A 120 -1.01 -20.95 -15.70
C LEU A 120 -0.48 -19.76 -16.53
N ASN A 121 -1.32 -19.12 -17.35
CA ASN A 121 -0.97 -18.01 -18.24
C ASN A 121 -1.59 -16.66 -17.83
N ARG A 122 -2.14 -16.52 -16.62
CA ARG A 122 -2.72 -15.25 -16.15
C ARG A 122 -1.81 -14.52 -15.18
N VAL A 123 -1.91 -13.20 -15.25
CA VAL A 123 -1.45 -12.25 -14.24
C VAL A 123 -2.08 -12.65 -12.91
N LEU A 124 -1.25 -12.78 -11.86
CA LEU A 124 -1.76 -13.00 -10.51
C LEU A 124 -2.41 -11.71 -10.04
N ASN A 125 -3.68 -11.80 -9.64
CA ASN A 125 -4.39 -10.67 -9.09
C ASN A 125 -4.51 -10.80 -7.57
N LEU A 126 -4.15 -9.73 -6.86
CA LEU A 126 -4.43 -9.63 -5.43
C LEU A 126 -5.51 -8.58 -5.21
N ARG A 127 -6.42 -8.85 -4.27
CA ARG A 127 -7.38 -7.87 -3.76
C ARG A 127 -6.96 -7.48 -2.35
N ILE A 128 -6.81 -6.19 -2.12
CA ILE A 128 -6.43 -5.60 -0.85
C ILE A 128 -7.63 -4.81 -0.34
N ASN A 129 -8.27 -5.29 0.72
CA ASN A 129 -9.33 -4.57 1.42
C ASN A 129 -8.73 -3.95 2.68
N ALA A 130 -9.02 -2.68 2.93
CA ALA A 130 -8.47 -1.98 4.09
C ALA A 130 -9.48 -1.01 4.71
N LEU A 131 -9.36 -0.85 6.02
CA LEU A 131 -10.02 0.21 6.77
C LEU A 131 -9.02 1.35 6.97
N LEU A 132 -9.28 2.49 6.33
CA LEU A 132 -8.44 3.67 6.37
C LEU A 132 -8.91 4.61 7.48
N TYR A 133 -7.98 5.06 8.31
CA TYR A 133 -8.24 6.11 9.28
C TYR A 133 -8.56 7.44 8.55
N ALA A 134 -9.75 7.95 8.82
CA ALA A 134 -10.25 9.22 8.33
C ALA A 134 -11.18 9.83 9.41
N ASP A 135 -11.27 11.16 9.45
CA ASP A 135 -12.16 11.90 10.33
C ASP A 135 -13.26 12.56 9.47
N PRO A 136 -14.56 12.49 9.83
CA PRO A 136 -15.14 12.05 11.11
C PRO A 136 -15.25 10.53 11.32
N GLU A 137 -15.20 9.72 10.27
CA GLU A 137 -15.38 8.27 10.36
C GLU A 137 -14.36 7.55 9.44
N PRO A 138 -13.88 6.34 9.83
CA PRO A 138 -13.02 5.52 8.99
C PRO A 138 -13.66 5.17 7.64
N GLU A 139 -12.83 5.05 6.61
CA GLU A 139 -13.24 4.78 5.23
C GLU A 139 -12.85 3.35 4.83
N PHE A 140 -13.80 2.57 4.31
CA PHE A 140 -13.51 1.30 3.66
C PHE A 140 -13.01 1.53 2.23
N ILE A 141 -11.85 0.97 1.91
CA ILE A 141 -11.25 1.06 0.59
C ILE A 141 -10.81 -0.31 0.09
N SER A 142 -10.85 -0.49 -1.23
CA SER A 142 -10.42 -1.72 -1.87
C SER A 142 -9.54 -1.39 -3.06
N PHE A 143 -8.46 -2.16 -3.21
CA PHE A 143 -7.55 -2.09 -4.33
C PHE A 143 -7.42 -3.46 -4.98
N ASP A 144 -7.43 -3.48 -6.31
CA ASP A 144 -6.99 -4.63 -7.08
C ASP A 144 -5.54 -4.40 -7.51
N SER A 145 -4.75 -5.47 -7.50
CA SER A 145 -3.34 -5.45 -7.91
C SER A 145 -3.11 -6.43 -9.05
N GLU A 146 -2.38 -6.01 -10.07
CA GLU A 146 -1.86 -6.87 -11.14
C GLU A 146 -0.38 -7.14 -10.91
N VAL A 147 0.01 -8.41 -10.77
CA VAL A 147 1.43 -8.81 -10.63
C VAL A 147 2.01 -9.22 -11.99
N GLU A 148 2.96 -8.44 -12.49
CA GLU A 148 3.66 -8.72 -13.73
C GLU A 148 4.55 -9.98 -13.58
N PRO A 149 4.43 -10.99 -14.45
CA PRO A 149 5.07 -12.29 -14.23
C PRO A 149 6.60 -12.29 -14.34
N VAL A 150 7.22 -11.32 -15.03
CA VAL A 150 8.67 -11.32 -15.29
C VAL A 150 9.45 -10.56 -14.21
N ASN A 151 9.10 -9.29 -13.97
CA ASN A 151 9.75 -8.43 -13.00
C ASN A 151 9.07 -8.44 -11.63
N LEU A 152 7.93 -9.14 -11.51
CA LEU A 152 7.13 -9.24 -10.29
C LEU A 152 6.63 -7.90 -9.79
N GLY A 153 6.61 -6.87 -10.64
CA GLY A 153 6.09 -5.55 -10.34
C GLY A 153 4.58 -5.60 -10.12
N MET A 154 4.09 -4.77 -9.22
CA MET A 154 2.69 -4.72 -8.82
C MET A 154 2.10 -3.39 -9.24
N LYS A 155 1.03 -3.43 -10.03
CA LYS A 155 0.25 -2.23 -10.36
C LYS A 155 -1.00 -2.19 -9.50
N ILE A 156 -1.23 -1.08 -8.80
CA ILE A 156 -2.35 -0.92 -7.87
C ILE A 156 -3.43 -0.05 -8.51
N ILE A 157 -4.61 -0.65 -8.65
CA ILE A 157 -5.80 -0.07 -9.26
C ILE A 157 -6.87 0.02 -8.18
N GLU A 158 -7.59 1.13 -8.13
CA GLU A 158 -8.73 1.25 -7.24
C GLU A 158 -9.86 0.34 -7.70
N ALA A 159 -10.35 -0.51 -6.79
CA ALA A 159 -11.47 -1.38 -7.07
C ALA A 159 -12.78 -0.59 -6.94
N SER A 160 -13.71 -0.82 -7.87
CA SER A 160 -15.08 -0.35 -7.69
C SER A 160 -15.75 -1.22 -6.63
N LEU A 161 -16.20 -0.60 -5.53
CA LEU A 161 -16.97 -1.27 -4.47
C LEU A 161 -18.33 -1.74 -5.00
#